data_AF-A0A9W6HMA4-F1
#
_entry.id   AF-A0A9W6HMA4-F1
#
_cell.length_a   1.000
_cell.length_b   1.000
_cell.length_c   1.000
_cell.angle_alpha   90.00
_cell.angle_beta   90.00
_cell.angle_gamma   90.00
#
_symmetry.space_group_name_H-M   'P 1'
#
loop_
_entity.id
_entity.type
_entity.pdbx_description
1 polymer ?
#
loop_
_entity_poly.entity_id
_entity_poly.type
_entity_poly.pdbx_seq_one_letter_code
_entity_poly.pdbx_strand_id
1 'polypeptide(L)'
;MAVNKSALVAAISKFRDDTATAVKFHDPDRTNSANTRRKHEGVMAARGELLKSLPAEPETPKVTPATVLADRAPRTADQVAVAQHEFALVERLLASGQPVEALILGATPARLDALLAHAEVLPSVLGSSDPASVVADVQRQAFDRLVELGDPKATIAQEAQRQHDEQAAWREVVKDTIEGRETGAGMTALFQSDREGFDALSAANTDPVRDSDTGERVRQLDRVFNVGAPQGA
;
A
#
# COMPACT_ATOMS: atom_id res chain seq x y z
N MET A 1 -5.15 -9.10 11.79
CA MET A 1 -5.77 -10.35 11.28
C MET A 1 -5.39 -10.52 9.82
N ALA A 2 -5.05 -11.71 9.35
CA ALA A 2 -4.75 -11.92 7.94
C ALA A 2 -6.00 -11.68 7.07
N VAL A 3 -5.83 -11.05 5.91
CA VAL A 3 -6.92 -10.80 4.96
C VAL A 3 -7.35 -12.12 4.32
N ASN A 4 -8.64 -12.44 4.30
CA ASN A 4 -9.13 -13.59 3.54
C ASN A 4 -9.26 -13.23 2.05
N LYS A 5 -8.14 -13.36 1.33
CA LYS A 5 -8.00 -13.00 -0.09
C LYS A 5 -9.04 -13.69 -0.97
N SER A 6 -9.22 -15.00 -0.79
CA SER A 6 -10.18 -15.79 -1.59
C SER A 6 -11.62 -15.31 -1.41
N ALA A 7 -12.02 -14.97 -0.19
CA ALA A 7 -13.35 -14.43 0.10
C ALA A 7 -13.55 -13.04 -0.52
N LEU A 8 -12.53 -12.18 -0.50
CA LEU A 8 -12.58 -10.86 -1.13
C LEU A 8 -12.69 -10.95 -2.65
N VAL A 9 -11.90 -11.81 -3.30
CA VAL A 9 -11.98 -12.02 -4.75
C VAL A 9 -13.38 -12.52 -5.12
N ALA A 10 -13.92 -13.48 -4.37
CA ALA A 10 -15.28 -13.98 -4.58
C ALA A 10 -16.34 -12.87 -4.37
N ALA A 11 -16.20 -12.03 -3.35
CA ALA A 11 -17.12 -10.92 -3.09
C ALA A 11 -17.09 -9.87 -4.20
N ILE A 12 -15.90 -9.51 -4.71
CA ILE A 12 -15.74 -8.57 -5.82
C ILE A 12 -16.34 -9.16 -7.11
N SER A 13 -16.07 -10.43 -7.41
CA SER A 13 -16.66 -11.12 -8.57
C SER A 13 -18.19 -11.14 -8.47
N LYS A 14 -18.73 -11.52 -7.31
CA LYS A 14 -20.17 -11.50 -7.05
C LYS A 14 -20.78 -10.11 -7.24
N PHE A 15 -20.12 -9.07 -6.74
CA PHE A 15 -20.56 -7.69 -6.93
C PHE A 15 -20.67 -7.32 -8.41
N ARG A 16 -19.68 -7.68 -9.23
CA ARG A 16 -19.72 -7.43 -10.68
C ARG A 16 -20.87 -8.18 -11.37
N ASP A 17 -21.11 -9.43 -11.01
CA ASP A 17 -22.24 -10.19 -11.55
C ASP A 17 -23.60 -9.64 -11.10
N ASP A 18 -23.74 -9.28 -9.83
CA ASP A 18 -24.98 -8.74 -9.26
C ASP A 18 -25.29 -7.35 -9.87
N THR A 19 -24.28 -6.49 -10.08
CA THR A 19 -24.45 -5.20 -10.77
C THR A 19 -24.75 -5.36 -12.25
N ALA A 20 -24.08 -6.26 -12.97
CA ALA A 20 -24.39 -6.58 -14.36
C ALA A 20 -25.82 -7.11 -14.54
N THR A 21 -26.29 -7.92 -13.59
CA THR A 21 -27.67 -8.41 -13.56
C THR A 21 -28.65 -7.27 -13.27
N ALA A 22 -28.35 -6.43 -12.28
CA ALA A 22 -29.19 -5.30 -11.90
C ALA A 22 -29.40 -4.31 -13.05
N VAL A 23 -28.36 -3.91 -13.78
CA VAL A 23 -28.50 -2.93 -14.88
C VAL A 23 -29.27 -3.48 -16.10
N LYS A 24 -29.28 -4.81 -16.28
CA LYS A 24 -30.02 -5.52 -17.33
C LYS A 24 -31.48 -5.79 -16.96
N PHE A 25 -31.90 -5.54 -15.72
CA PHE A 25 -33.28 -5.77 -15.28
C PHE A 25 -34.31 -5.04 -16.16
N HIS A 26 -35.30 -5.77 -16.65
CA HIS A 26 -36.42 -5.20 -17.39
C HIS A 26 -37.68 -6.03 -17.12
N ASP A 27 -38.76 -5.32 -16.78
CA ASP A 27 -40.08 -5.90 -16.59
C ASP A 27 -41.05 -5.16 -17.52
N PRO A 28 -41.69 -5.85 -18.48
CA PRO A 28 -42.58 -5.21 -19.47
C PRO A 28 -43.87 -4.68 -18.83
N ASP A 29 -44.25 -5.18 -17.66
CA ASP A 29 -45.45 -4.75 -16.94
C ASP A 29 -45.19 -3.50 -16.08
N ARG A 30 -43.94 -3.01 -16.04
CA ARG A 30 -43.53 -1.82 -15.28
C ARG A 30 -43.25 -0.62 -16.18
N THR A 31 -43.51 0.57 -15.63
CA THR A 31 -43.08 1.81 -16.26
C THR A 31 -41.56 1.91 -16.32
N ASN A 32 -41.04 2.74 -17.23
CA ASN A 32 -39.60 3.01 -17.35
C ASN A 32 -39.00 3.54 -16.04
N SER A 33 -39.72 4.41 -15.31
CA SER A 33 -39.25 4.93 -14.02
C SER A 33 -39.20 3.86 -12.93
N ALA A 34 -40.17 2.94 -12.90
CA ALA A 34 -40.17 1.80 -11.98
C ALA A 34 -39.03 0.81 -12.29
N ASN A 35 -38.76 0.56 -13.58
CA ASN A 35 -37.61 -0.22 -14.01
C ASN A 35 -36.29 0.45 -13.59
N THR A 36 -36.11 1.75 -13.85
CA THR A 36 -34.90 2.50 -13.44
C THR A 36 -34.67 2.48 -11.93
N ARG A 37 -35.73 2.66 -11.12
CA ARG A 37 -35.61 2.55 -9.66
C ARG A 37 -35.19 1.15 -9.23
N ARG A 38 -35.79 0.11 -9.81
CA ARG A 38 -35.45 -1.29 -9.48
C ARG A 38 -34.00 -1.64 -9.83
N LYS A 39 -33.49 -1.14 -10.97
CA LYS A 39 -32.07 -1.27 -11.35
C LYS A 39 -31.17 -0.65 -10.29
N HIS A 40 -31.47 0.59 -9.89
CA HIS A 40 -30.69 1.32 -8.88
C HIS A 40 -30.72 0.62 -7.51
N GLU A 41 -31.89 0.14 -7.06
CA GLU A 41 -32.00 -0.67 -5.84
C GLU A 41 -31.11 -1.92 -5.89
N GLY A 42 -31.07 -2.61 -7.04
CA GLY A 42 -30.20 -3.77 -7.24
C GLY A 42 -28.71 -3.42 -7.14
N VAL A 43 -28.29 -2.31 -7.77
CA VAL A 43 -26.90 -1.81 -7.67
C VAL A 43 -26.55 -1.45 -6.22
N MET A 44 -27.44 -0.77 -5.49
CA MET A 44 -27.20 -0.41 -4.09
C MET A 44 -27.17 -1.63 -3.17
N ALA A 45 -28.00 -2.64 -3.42
CA ALA A 45 -27.94 -3.90 -2.69
C ALA A 45 -26.60 -4.61 -2.91
N ALA A 46 -26.10 -4.66 -4.16
CA ALA A 46 -24.80 -5.22 -4.48
C ALA A 46 -23.66 -4.46 -3.78
N ARG A 47 -23.68 -3.12 -3.81
CA ARG A 47 -22.71 -2.28 -3.08
C ARG A 47 -22.75 -2.55 -1.59
N GLY A 48 -23.94 -2.61 -0.99
CA GLY A 48 -24.13 -2.92 0.42
C GLY A 48 -23.58 -4.29 0.81
N GLU A 49 -23.69 -5.30 -0.06
CA GLU A 49 -23.13 -6.63 0.17
C GLU A 49 -21.59 -6.63 0.10
N LEU A 50 -21.01 -5.97 -0.91
CA LEU A 50 -19.56 -5.83 -1.02
C LEU A 50 -18.97 -5.05 0.16
N LEU A 51 -19.65 -4.01 0.64
CA LEU A 51 -19.24 -3.24 1.82
C LEU A 51 -19.12 -4.10 3.09
N LYS A 52 -19.97 -5.12 3.26
CA LYS A 52 -19.86 -6.05 4.40
C LYS A 52 -18.58 -6.88 4.36
N SER A 53 -17.98 -7.02 3.17
CA SER A 53 -16.72 -7.73 2.96
C SER A 53 -15.50 -6.82 3.12
N LEU A 54 -15.68 -5.52 3.38
CA LEU A 54 -14.58 -4.59 3.56
C LEU A 54 -13.69 -5.06 4.73
N PRO A 55 -12.38 -5.27 4.51
CA PRO A 55 -11.47 -5.63 5.59
C PRO A 55 -11.50 -4.58 6.69
N ALA A 56 -11.23 -4.94 7.95
CA ALA A 56 -11.09 -3.97 9.03
C ALA A 56 -10.01 -2.92 8.71
N GLU A 57 -10.14 -1.72 9.26
CA GLU A 57 -9.11 -0.70 9.09
C GLU A 57 -7.77 -1.20 9.63
N PRO A 58 -6.69 -1.10 8.84
CA PRO A 58 -5.40 -1.61 9.27
C PRO A 58 -4.93 -0.82 10.49
N GLU A 59 -4.54 -1.55 11.54
CA GLU A 59 -3.94 -0.92 12.71
C GLU A 59 -2.56 -0.41 12.35
N THR A 60 -2.26 0.84 12.72
CA THR A 60 -0.92 1.41 12.51
C THR A 60 0.13 0.53 13.20
N PRO A 61 1.18 0.08 12.48
CA PRO A 61 2.23 -0.74 13.08
C PRO A 61 2.84 -0.02 14.28
N LYS A 62 2.87 -0.70 15.44
CA LYS A 62 3.52 -0.16 16.65
C LYS A 62 5.03 -0.02 16.49
N VAL A 63 5.61 -0.88 15.66
CA VAL A 63 7.02 -0.86 15.29
C VAL A 63 7.08 -0.56 13.80
N THR A 64 7.65 0.58 13.46
CA THR A 64 7.85 1.04 12.07
C THR A 64 9.34 1.13 11.77
N PRO A 65 9.74 1.15 10.49
CA PRO A 65 11.14 1.40 10.11
C PRO A 65 11.74 2.62 10.81
N ALA A 66 10.99 3.72 10.88
CA ALA A 66 11.42 4.94 11.57
C ALA A 66 11.70 4.71 13.06
N THR A 67 10.82 4.00 13.77
CA THR A 67 11.05 3.69 15.20
C THR A 67 12.25 2.76 15.41
N VAL A 68 12.46 1.80 14.50
CA VAL A 68 13.62 0.90 14.55
C VAL A 68 14.90 1.70 14.37
N LEU A 69 14.97 2.57 13.36
CA LEU A 69 16.15 3.40 13.10
C LEU A 69 16.42 4.39 14.25
N ALA A 70 15.39 5.04 14.79
CA ALA A 70 15.52 5.96 15.92
C ALA A 70 16.04 5.26 17.20
N ASP A 71 15.70 3.98 17.39
CA ASP A 71 16.17 3.18 18.51
C ASP A 71 17.66 2.85 18.46
N ARG A 72 18.31 3.01 17.30
CA ARG A 72 19.74 2.70 17.08
C ARG A 72 20.67 3.88 17.33
N ALA A 73 20.11 5.07 17.55
CA ALA A 73 20.91 6.23 17.93
C ALA A 73 21.68 5.94 19.24
N PRO A 74 23.00 6.23 19.32
CA PRO A 74 23.79 5.95 20.51
C PRO A 74 23.28 6.78 21.70
N ARG A 75 23.05 6.13 22.85
CA ARG A 75 22.52 6.74 24.08
C ARG A 75 23.54 6.76 25.23
N THR A 76 24.67 6.06 25.09
CA THR A 76 25.73 6.00 26.10
C THR A 76 27.08 6.43 25.54
N ALA A 77 28.00 6.86 26.41
CA ALA A 77 29.35 7.25 25.99
C ALA A 77 30.09 6.12 25.26
N ASP A 78 29.94 4.88 25.72
CA ASP A 78 30.55 3.71 25.07
C ASP A 78 29.98 3.49 23.66
N GLN A 79 28.67 3.64 23.49
CA GLN A 79 28.03 3.54 22.18
C GLN A 79 28.49 4.65 21.23
N VAL A 80 28.66 5.87 21.74
CA VAL A 80 29.23 6.99 20.96
C VAL A 80 30.67 6.68 20.54
N ALA A 81 31.50 6.14 21.44
CA ALA A 81 32.88 5.77 21.12
C ALA A 81 32.96 4.69 20.03
N VAL A 82 32.11 3.66 20.11
CA VAL A 82 32.01 2.62 19.08
C VAL A 82 31.53 3.21 17.75
N ALA A 83 30.50 4.06 17.77
CA ALA A 83 29.97 4.69 16.56
C ALA A 83 31.03 5.59 15.89
N GLN A 84 31.79 6.37 16.67
CA GLN A 84 32.89 7.19 16.15
C GLN A 84 34.02 6.35 15.57
N HIS A 85 34.38 5.23 16.22
CA HIS A 85 35.40 4.32 15.72
C HIS A 85 34.99 3.70 14.38
N GLU A 86 33.78 3.16 14.29
CA GLU A 86 33.26 2.59 13.05
C GLU A 86 33.10 3.65 11.95
N PHE A 87 32.68 4.86 12.31
CA PHE A 87 32.55 5.95 11.33
C PHE A 87 33.92 6.37 10.77
N ALA A 88 34.98 6.41 11.59
CA ALA A 88 36.33 6.67 11.09
C ALA A 88 36.82 5.60 10.09
N LEU A 89 36.34 4.34 10.21
CA LEU A 89 36.60 3.30 9.21
C LEU A 89 35.79 3.54 7.94
N VAL A 90 34.52 3.92 8.07
CA VAL A 90 33.65 4.31 6.95
C VAL A 90 34.27 5.45 6.15
N GLU A 91 34.76 6.51 6.81
CA GLU A 91 35.41 7.65 6.16
C GLU A 91 36.62 7.23 5.33
N ARG A 92 37.45 6.31 5.84
CA ARG A 92 38.61 5.78 5.09
C ARG A 92 38.17 5.02 3.84
N LEU A 93 37.09 4.24 3.94
CA LEU A 93 36.57 3.50 2.79
C LEU A 93 35.94 4.45 1.76
N LEU A 94 35.21 5.47 2.20
CA LEU A 94 34.70 6.54 1.32
C LEU A 94 35.84 7.27 0.62
N ALA A 95 36.91 7.63 1.34
CA ALA A 95 38.09 8.28 0.77
C ALA A 95 38.83 7.40 -0.25
N SER A 96 38.71 6.07 -0.14
CA SER A 96 39.22 5.12 -1.13
C SER A 96 38.35 4.98 -2.38
N GLY A 97 37.23 5.71 -2.45
CA GLY A 97 36.29 5.72 -3.58
C GLY A 97 35.17 4.69 -3.48
N GLN A 98 35.01 4.00 -2.35
CA GLN A 98 33.90 3.06 -2.17
C GLN A 98 32.58 3.83 -1.99
N PRO A 99 31.50 3.49 -2.72
CA PRO A 99 30.23 4.18 -2.59
C PRO A 99 29.49 3.77 -1.30
N VAL A 100 28.62 4.65 -0.79
CA VAL A 100 27.87 4.47 0.47
C VAL A 100 27.01 3.20 0.41
N GLU A 101 26.40 2.91 -0.74
CA GLU A 101 25.56 1.75 -0.98
C GLU A 101 26.35 0.44 -0.76
N ALA A 102 27.59 0.38 -1.26
CA ALA A 102 28.46 -0.78 -1.06
C ALA A 102 28.91 -0.93 0.40
N LEU A 103 29.05 0.20 1.12
CA LEU A 103 29.38 0.17 2.55
C LEU A 103 28.22 -0.36 3.37
N ILE A 104 26.99 0.05 3.07
CA ILE A 104 25.78 -0.46 3.73
C ILE A 104 25.65 -1.96 3.49
N LEU A 105 25.76 -2.42 2.23
CA LEU A 105 25.62 -3.83 1.88
C LEU A 105 26.63 -4.73 2.62
N GLY A 106 27.86 -4.24 2.82
CA GLY A 106 28.93 -4.96 3.53
C GLY A 106 28.98 -4.70 5.05
N ALA A 107 28.12 -3.85 5.59
CA ALA A 107 28.23 -3.39 6.97
C ALA A 107 27.80 -4.45 8.00
N THR A 108 28.47 -4.41 9.15
CA THR A 108 28.01 -5.04 10.39
C THR A 108 26.95 -4.14 11.05
N PRO A 109 26.15 -4.65 12.01
CA PRO A 109 25.18 -3.83 12.73
C PRO A 109 25.78 -2.55 13.36
N ALA A 110 26.95 -2.64 13.99
CA ALA A 110 27.62 -1.48 14.58
C ALA A 110 28.04 -0.43 13.53
N ARG A 111 28.44 -0.86 12.33
CA ARG A 111 28.77 0.04 11.23
C ARG A 111 27.53 0.69 10.62
N LEU A 112 26.41 -0.02 10.56
CA LEU A 112 25.12 0.56 10.19
C LEU A 112 24.70 1.64 11.19
N ASP A 113 24.87 1.39 12.49
CA ASP A 113 24.57 2.38 13.55
C ASP A 113 25.42 3.64 13.38
N ALA A 114 26.71 3.48 13.09
CA ALA A 114 27.63 4.58 12.82
C ALA A 114 27.25 5.38 11.58
N LEU A 115 26.90 4.70 10.47
CA LEU A 115 26.42 5.31 9.24
C LEU A 115 25.13 6.10 9.46
N LEU A 116 24.18 5.53 10.20
CA LEU A 116 22.91 6.19 10.53
C LEU A 116 23.12 7.43 11.41
N ALA A 117 23.98 7.33 12.43
CA ALA A 117 24.29 8.44 13.34
C ALA A 117 24.98 9.62 12.65
N HIS A 118 25.64 9.39 11.52
CA HIS A 118 26.38 10.40 10.75
C HIS A 118 25.85 10.57 9.32
N ALA A 119 24.60 10.15 9.05
CA ALA A 119 24.05 10.17 7.70
C ALA A 119 24.07 11.59 7.09
N GLU A 120 23.77 12.61 7.89
CA GLU A 120 23.71 14.02 7.47
C GLU A 120 25.06 14.60 7.04
N VAL A 121 26.18 14.01 7.49
CA VAL A 121 27.54 14.49 7.18
C VAL A 121 28.25 13.64 6.13
N LEU A 122 27.56 12.68 5.53
CA LEU A 122 28.13 11.89 4.44
C LEU A 122 28.44 12.79 3.23
N PRO A 123 29.55 12.55 2.49
CA PRO A 123 29.90 13.35 1.32
C PRO A 123 28.81 13.42 0.26
N SER A 124 28.06 12.32 0.06
CA SER A 124 26.93 12.26 -0.87
C SER A 124 25.77 13.17 -0.46
N VAL A 125 25.56 13.36 0.84
CA VAL A 125 24.52 14.24 1.39
C VAL A 125 24.95 15.69 1.30
N LEU A 126 26.19 16.00 1.69
CA LEU A 126 26.74 17.36 1.64
C LEU A 126 26.86 17.91 0.21
N GLY A 127 27.09 17.03 -0.77
CA GLY A 127 27.17 17.40 -2.19
C GLY A 127 25.84 17.41 -2.94
N SER A 128 24.74 16.99 -2.30
CA SER A 128 23.43 16.88 -2.95
C SER A 128 22.67 18.21 -2.95
N SER A 129 21.91 18.48 -4.01
CA SER A 129 20.91 19.54 -4.03
C SER A 129 19.67 19.24 -3.18
N ASP A 130 19.47 17.96 -2.82
CA ASP A 130 18.43 17.48 -1.93
C ASP A 130 19.03 16.52 -0.88
N PRO A 131 19.62 17.07 0.20
CA PRO A 131 20.22 16.27 1.27
C PRO A 131 19.21 15.34 1.97
N ALA A 132 17.96 15.80 2.12
CA ALA A 132 16.92 15.06 2.83
C ALA A 132 16.55 13.75 2.13
N SER A 133 16.42 13.78 0.80
CA SER A 133 16.17 12.58 0.01
C SER A 133 17.32 11.56 0.10
N VAL A 134 18.57 12.03 0.03
CA VAL A 134 19.74 11.14 0.16
C VAL A 134 19.82 10.50 1.55
N VAL A 135 19.54 11.26 2.63
CA VAL A 135 19.46 10.71 3.98
C VAL A 135 18.36 9.65 4.09
N ALA A 136 17.18 9.92 3.52
CA ALA A 136 16.07 8.96 3.50
C ALA A 136 16.43 7.67 2.74
N ASP A 137 17.15 7.78 1.63
CA ASP A 137 17.63 6.63 0.87
C ASP A 137 18.67 5.81 1.65
N VAL A 138 19.61 6.45 2.35
CA VAL A 138 20.58 5.79 3.24
C VAL A 138 19.86 5.06 4.37
N GLN A 139 18.88 5.71 5.00
CA GLN A 139 18.07 5.13 6.06
C GLN A 139 17.27 3.91 5.58
N ARG A 140 16.67 3.99 4.39
CA ARG A 140 15.97 2.86 3.76
C ARG A 140 16.91 1.68 3.53
N GLN A 141 18.05 1.91 2.88
CA GLN A 141 19.03 0.84 2.60
C GLN A 141 19.59 0.22 3.88
N ALA A 142 19.86 1.03 4.91
CA ALA A 142 20.32 0.53 6.20
C ALA A 142 19.24 -0.32 6.89
N PHE A 143 17.97 0.08 6.84
CA PHE A 143 16.87 -0.72 7.35
C PHE A 143 16.74 -2.05 6.60
N ASP A 144 16.77 -2.03 5.27
CA ASP A 144 16.72 -3.24 4.44
C ASP A 144 17.87 -4.19 4.80
N ARG A 145 19.07 -3.64 4.99
CA ARG A 145 20.22 -4.43 5.41
C ARG A 145 20.05 -5.04 6.80
N LEU A 146 19.45 -4.32 7.75
CA LEU A 146 19.16 -4.88 9.08
C LEU A 146 18.19 -6.06 9.01
N VAL A 147 17.20 -6.00 8.13
CA VAL A 147 16.31 -7.14 7.86
C VAL A 147 17.09 -8.32 7.31
N GLU A 148 17.96 -8.10 6.30
CA GLU A 148 18.79 -9.16 5.73
C GLU A 148 19.73 -9.82 6.75
N LEU A 149 20.23 -9.04 7.71
CA LEU A 149 21.06 -9.51 8.81
C LEU A 149 20.25 -10.22 9.91
N GLY A 150 18.93 -10.27 9.80
CA GLY A 150 18.04 -10.92 10.77
C GLY A 150 17.84 -10.13 12.06
N ASP A 151 17.97 -8.79 12.03
CA ASP A 151 17.65 -7.97 13.19
C ASP A 151 16.18 -8.18 13.59
N PRO A 152 15.88 -8.59 14.84
CA PRO A 152 14.53 -8.95 15.23
C PRO A 152 13.54 -7.79 15.11
N LYS A 153 13.95 -6.57 15.48
CA LYS A 153 13.07 -5.40 15.43
C LYS A 153 12.81 -4.97 13.99
N ALA A 154 13.85 -4.98 13.14
CA ALA A 154 13.70 -4.64 11.73
C ALA A 154 12.79 -5.65 11.01
N THR A 155 12.97 -6.94 11.25
CA THR A 155 12.13 -8.00 10.67
C THR A 155 10.67 -7.87 11.11
N ILE A 156 10.42 -7.62 12.40
CA ILE A 156 9.06 -7.37 12.92
C ILE A 156 8.44 -6.13 12.28
N ALA A 157 9.20 -5.04 12.14
CA ALA A 157 8.71 -3.82 11.52
C ALA A 157 8.37 -4.01 10.04
N GLN A 158 9.21 -4.73 9.28
CA GLN A 158 8.95 -5.03 7.87
C GLN A 158 7.70 -5.89 7.71
N GLU A 159 7.54 -6.95 8.52
CA GLU A 159 6.37 -7.81 8.47
C GLU A 159 5.09 -7.04 8.83
N ALA A 160 5.14 -6.22 9.89
CA ALA A 160 4.00 -5.42 10.31
C ALA A 160 3.61 -4.38 9.25
N GLN A 161 4.60 -3.73 8.62
CA GLN A 161 4.37 -2.80 7.53
C GLN A 161 3.76 -3.52 6.32
N ARG A 162 4.29 -4.68 5.93
CA ARG A 162 3.74 -5.49 4.82
C ARG A 162 2.29 -5.87 5.05
N GLN A 163 1.95 -6.34 6.25
CA GLN A 163 0.56 -6.70 6.61
C GLN A 163 -0.38 -5.50 6.60
N HIS A 164 0.09 -4.35 7.08
CA HIS A 164 -0.65 -3.10 7.03
C HIS A 164 -0.92 -2.68 5.58
N ASP A 165 0.10 -2.70 4.73
CA ASP A 165 0.01 -2.26 3.34
C ASP A 165 -0.87 -3.20 2.51
N GLU A 166 -0.79 -4.51 2.73
CA GLU A 166 -1.69 -5.50 2.13
C GLU A 166 -3.15 -5.22 2.50
N GLN A 167 -3.45 -5.01 3.78
CA GLN A 167 -4.81 -4.68 4.24
C GLN A 167 -5.31 -3.35 3.66
N ALA A 168 -4.45 -2.33 3.63
CA ALA A 168 -4.78 -1.03 3.06
C ALA A 168 -5.08 -1.14 1.57
N ALA A 169 -4.26 -1.88 0.81
CA ALA A 169 -4.45 -2.12 -0.61
C ALA A 169 -5.77 -2.83 -0.90
N TRP A 170 -6.09 -3.91 -0.18
CA TRP A 170 -7.36 -4.63 -0.34
C TRP A 170 -8.57 -3.75 -0.01
N ARG A 171 -8.49 -2.91 1.02
CA ARG A 171 -9.55 -1.93 1.32
C ARG A 171 -9.74 -0.92 0.20
N GLU A 172 -8.65 -0.40 -0.37
CA GLU A 172 -8.73 0.56 -1.46
C GLU A 172 -9.31 -0.07 -2.72
N VAL A 173 -8.94 -1.32 -3.05
CA VAL A 173 -9.54 -2.08 -4.16
C VAL A 173 -11.06 -2.22 -3.99
N VAL A 174 -11.52 -2.57 -2.79
CA VAL A 174 -12.96 -2.69 -2.51
C VAL A 174 -13.67 -1.34 -2.66
N LYS A 175 -13.08 -0.25 -2.15
CA LYS A 175 -13.63 1.11 -2.29
C LYS A 175 -13.68 1.56 -3.76
N ASP A 176 -12.57 1.44 -4.48
CA ASP A 176 -12.49 1.77 -5.90
C ASP A 176 -13.51 0.98 -6.72
N THR A 177 -13.71 -0.30 -6.38
CA THR A 177 -14.71 -1.17 -7.03
C THR A 177 -16.15 -0.69 -6.78
N ILE A 178 -16.49 -0.31 -5.55
CA ILE A 178 -17.83 0.18 -5.19
C ILE A 178 -18.14 1.51 -5.87
N GLU A 179 -17.16 2.42 -5.87
CA GLU A 179 -17.27 3.76 -6.41
C GLU A 179 -17.12 3.79 -7.94
N GLY A 180 -16.66 2.70 -8.55
CA GLY A 180 -16.41 2.63 -9.99
C GLY A 180 -15.29 3.58 -10.44
N ARG A 181 -14.29 3.81 -9.59
CA ARG A 181 -13.12 4.64 -9.94
C ARG A 181 -12.21 3.87 -10.88
N GLU A 182 -11.86 4.49 -12.00
CA GLU A 182 -10.89 3.95 -12.97
C GLU A 182 -9.44 4.38 -12.66
N THR A 183 -9.19 4.94 -11.47
CA THR A 183 -7.87 5.47 -11.09
C THR A 183 -6.78 4.40 -11.03
N GLY A 184 -7.17 3.13 -10.85
CA GLY A 184 -6.22 2.02 -10.72
C GLY A 184 -5.34 2.09 -9.47
N ALA A 185 -5.63 3.01 -8.54
CA ALA A 185 -4.82 3.24 -7.35
C ALA A 185 -4.84 2.01 -6.43
N GLY A 186 -6.02 1.45 -6.13
CA GLY A 186 -6.14 0.21 -5.37
C GLY A 186 -5.44 -0.97 -6.03
N MET A 187 -5.56 -1.13 -7.35
CA MET A 187 -4.90 -2.21 -8.09
C MET A 187 -3.38 -2.08 -8.11
N THR A 188 -2.85 -0.85 -8.22
CA THR A 188 -1.42 -0.58 -8.16
C THR A 188 -0.87 -0.87 -6.77
N ALA A 189 -1.56 -0.43 -5.71
CA ALA A 189 -1.20 -0.74 -4.34
C ALA A 189 -1.24 -2.25 -4.07
N LEU A 190 -2.24 -2.96 -4.61
CA LEU A 190 -2.35 -4.40 -4.49
C LEU A 190 -1.21 -5.12 -5.22
N PHE A 191 -0.84 -4.68 -6.42
CA PHE A 191 0.31 -5.24 -7.15
C PHE A 191 1.61 -5.12 -6.34
N GLN A 192 1.82 -3.99 -5.65
CA GLN A 192 3.03 -3.73 -4.86
C GLN A 192 3.06 -4.51 -3.55
N SER A 193 1.91 -4.68 -2.89
CA SER A 193 1.83 -5.28 -1.54
C SER A 193 1.46 -6.77 -1.55
N ASP A 194 0.69 -7.24 -2.52
CA ASP A 194 0.16 -8.61 -2.60
C ASP A 194 0.01 -9.06 -4.06
N ARG A 195 1.13 -9.45 -4.66
CA ARG A 195 1.20 -9.91 -6.07
C ARG A 195 0.27 -11.08 -6.36
N GLU A 196 0.19 -12.04 -5.43
CA GLU A 196 -0.70 -13.20 -5.54
C GLU A 196 -2.17 -12.77 -5.55
N GLY A 197 -2.56 -11.87 -4.64
CA GLY A 197 -3.89 -11.29 -4.59
C GLY A 197 -4.26 -10.53 -5.87
N PHE A 198 -3.31 -9.74 -6.39
CA PHE A 198 -3.47 -9.04 -7.66
C PHE A 198 -3.70 -10.01 -8.83
N ASP A 199 -2.89 -11.07 -8.94
CA ASP A 199 -2.99 -12.03 -10.03
C ASP A 199 -4.30 -12.82 -9.93
N ALA A 200 -4.73 -13.21 -8.73
CA ALA A 200 -6.01 -13.87 -8.49
C ALA A 200 -7.21 -12.99 -8.88
N LEU A 201 -7.19 -11.71 -8.47
CA LEU A 201 -8.24 -10.75 -8.81
C LEU A 201 -8.28 -10.44 -10.31
N SER A 202 -7.11 -10.35 -10.95
CA SER A 202 -6.98 -10.15 -12.39
C SER A 202 -7.48 -11.35 -13.18
N ALA A 203 -7.18 -12.57 -12.74
CA ALA A 203 -7.68 -13.81 -13.35
C ALA A 203 -9.20 -13.97 -13.19
N ALA A 204 -9.78 -13.48 -12.08
CA ALA A 204 -11.23 -13.41 -11.92
C ALA A 204 -11.89 -12.37 -12.85
N ASN A 205 -11.11 -11.46 -13.44
CA ASN A 205 -11.57 -10.36 -14.28
C ASN A 205 -11.49 -10.68 -15.79
N THR A 206 -12.12 -11.77 -16.22
CA THR A 206 -11.93 -12.34 -17.56
C THR A 206 -12.77 -11.71 -18.69
N ASP A 207 -13.69 -10.78 -18.40
CA ASP A 207 -14.52 -10.12 -19.43
C ASP A 207 -14.54 -8.58 -19.29
N PRO A 208 -13.46 -7.90 -19.74
CA PRO A 208 -13.32 -6.45 -19.62
C PRO A 208 -14.36 -5.67 -20.45
N VAL A 209 -14.93 -6.25 -21.50
CA VAL A 209 -15.93 -5.59 -22.37
C VAL A 209 -17.30 -5.58 -21.72
N ARG A 210 -17.67 -6.66 -21.02
CA ARG A 210 -18.90 -6.72 -20.22
C ARG A 210 -18.86 -5.73 -19.05
N ASP A 211 -17.69 -5.51 -18.49
CA ASP A 211 -17.51 -4.64 -17.33
C ASP A 211 -17.57 -3.14 -17.69
N SER A 212 -17.14 -2.74 -18.89
CA SER A 212 -17.19 -1.33 -19.30
C SER A 212 -18.62 -0.82 -19.56
N ASP A 213 -19.45 -1.57 -20.30
CA ASP A 213 -20.87 -1.22 -20.53
C ASP A 213 -21.67 -1.24 -19.21
N THR A 214 -21.38 -2.20 -18.33
CA THR A 214 -21.99 -2.26 -17.00
C THR A 214 -21.61 -1.03 -16.17
N GLY A 215 -20.33 -0.64 -16.15
CA GLY A 215 -19.84 0.53 -15.43
C GLY A 215 -20.47 1.84 -15.91
N GLU A 216 -20.59 2.04 -17.22
CA GLU A 216 -21.26 3.22 -17.79
C GLU A 216 -22.74 3.30 -17.39
N ARG A 217 -23.46 2.17 -17.42
CA ARG A 217 -24.87 2.11 -17.01
C ARG A 217 -25.05 2.38 -15.53
N VAL A 218 -24.17 1.86 -14.67
CA VAL A 218 -24.17 2.19 -13.23
C VAL A 218 -23.95 3.68 -13.02
N ARG A 219 -22.96 4.30 -13.69
CA ARG A 219 -22.71 5.75 -13.63
C ARG A 219 -23.89 6.58 -14.13
N GLN A 220 -24.61 6.11 -15.15
CA GLN A 220 -25.83 6.76 -15.61
C GLN A 220 -26.94 6.69 -14.56
N LEU A 221 -27.13 5.55 -13.91
CA LEU A 221 -28.09 5.39 -12.82
C LEU A 221 -27.73 6.30 -11.63
N ASP A 222 -26.47 6.33 -11.20
CA ASP A 222 -26.01 7.17 -10.09
C ASP A 222 -26.28 8.66 -10.34
N ARG A 223 -26.07 9.14 -11.58
CA ARG A 223 -26.42 10.52 -11.98
C ARG A 223 -27.92 10.82 -11.88
N VAL A 224 -28.78 9.87 -12.26
CA VAL A 224 -30.24 10.03 -12.18
C VAL A 224 -30.71 10.14 -10.72
N PHE A 225 -30.04 9.45 -9.79
CA PHE A 225 -30.38 9.45 -8.36
C PHE A 225 -29.52 10.39 -7.52
N ASN A 226 -28.68 11.22 -8.13
CA ASN A 226 -27.78 12.18 -7.47
C ASN A 226 -26.87 11.54 -6.41
N VAL A 227 -26.41 10.31 -6.66
CA VAL A 227 -25.47 9.59 -5.80
C VAL A 227 -24.08 10.17 -5.99
N GLY A 228 -23.48 10.70 -4.92
CA GLY A 228 -22.10 11.22 -4.93
C GLY A 228 -21.95 12.69 -5.34
N ALA A 229 -23.03 13.43 -5.60
CA ALA A 229 -22.94 14.88 -5.70
C ALA A 229 -22.65 15.48 -4.31
N PRO A 230 -21.75 16.47 -4.17
CA PRO A 230 -21.62 17.21 -2.93
C PRO A 230 -22.99 17.79 -2.61
N GLN A 231 -23.56 17.40 -1.48
CA GLN A 231 -24.77 18.05 -0.97
C GLN A 231 -24.40 19.53 -0.83
N GLY A 232 -25.12 20.39 -1.56
CA GLY A 232 -24.79 21.80 -1.66
C GLY A 232 -24.49 22.40 -0.29
N ALA A 233 -23.30 22.99 -0.18
CA ALA A 233 -22.95 23.93 0.88
C ALA A 233 -23.73 25.24 0.70
#